data_AF-A0A1G0Y3D9-F1
#
_entry.id   AF-A0A1G0Y3D9-F1
#
_cell.length_a   1.000
_cell.length_b   1.000
_cell.length_c   1.000
_cell.angle_alpha   90.00
_cell.angle_beta   90.00
_cell.angle_gamma   90.00
#
_symmetry.space_group_name_H-M   'P 1'
#
loop_
_entity.id
_entity.type
_entity.pdbx_description
1 polymer ?
#
loop_
_entity_poly.entity_id
_entity_poly.type
_entity_poly.pdbx_seq_one_letter_code
_entity_poly.pdbx_strand_id
1 'polypeptide(L)'
;MTHGQIDRINLALNRIAARRIETDPKRRGLDIALTNIRRWRSNGTKSMLYDNWEKIITSGDWKTIRHYLSSATDERATQLQQNTPFRNTLPMELRRRIDKKFAAVKT
;
A
#
# COMPACT_ATOMS: atom_id res chain seq x y z
N MET A 1 0.92 -17.61 8.00
CA MET A 1 -0.24 -16.77 7.63
C MET A 1 -0.84 -17.36 6.37
N THR A 2 -2.16 -17.46 6.30
CA THR A 2 -2.86 -17.84 5.07
C THR A 2 -2.84 -16.69 4.06
N HIS A 3 -3.09 -16.97 2.77
CA HIS A 3 -3.17 -15.93 1.74
C HIS A 3 -4.19 -14.84 2.11
N GLY A 4 -5.39 -15.24 2.56
CA GLY A 4 -6.42 -14.30 3.01
C GLY A 4 -6.06 -13.49 4.26
N GLN A 5 -5.19 -13.99 5.15
CA GLN A 5 -4.67 -13.18 6.27
C GLN A 5 -3.73 -12.09 5.77
N ILE A 6 -2.87 -12.40 4.80
CA ILE A 6 -1.95 -11.43 4.19
C ILE A 6 -2.74 -10.33 3.48
N ASP A 7 -3.79 -10.68 2.72
CA ASP A 7 -4.64 -9.70 2.04
C ASP A 7 -5.34 -8.78 3.02
N ARG A 8 -5.87 -9.31 4.14
CA ARG A 8 -6.50 -8.49 5.19
C ARG A 8 -5.51 -7.52 5.84
N ILE A 9 -4.28 -7.96 6.10
CA ILE A 9 -3.21 -7.11 6.65
C ILE A 9 -2.87 -6.01 5.65
N ASN A 10 -2.64 -6.36 4.38
CA ASN A 10 -2.32 -5.40 3.33
C ASN A 10 -3.43 -4.38 3.16
N LEU A 11 -4.69 -4.81 3.07
CA LEU A 11 -5.84 -3.92 3.00
C LEU A 11 -5.92 -2.97 4.19
N ALA A 12 -5.71 -3.47 5.42
CA ALA A 12 -5.72 -2.64 6.62
C ALA A 12 -4.60 -1.58 6.60
N LEU A 13 -3.38 -1.97 6.24
CA LEU A 13 -2.25 -1.04 6.13
C LEU A 13 -2.48 -0.02 5.02
N ASN A 14 -2.96 -0.43 3.84
CA ASN A 14 -3.23 0.47 2.73
C ASN A 14 -4.34 1.48 3.05
N ARG A 15 -5.41 1.07 3.76
CA ARG A 15 -6.46 1.99 4.25
C ARG A 15 -5.91 3.04 5.22
N ILE A 16 -5.00 2.66 6.11
CA ILE A 16 -4.35 3.60 7.02
C ILE A 16 -3.46 4.56 6.24
N ALA A 17 -2.68 4.07 5.27
CA ALA A 17 -1.86 4.91 4.42
C ALA A 17 -2.71 5.92 3.63
N ALA A 18 -3.82 5.45 3.03
CA ALA A 18 -4.75 6.31 2.30
C ALA A 18 -5.30 7.44 3.19
N ARG A 19 -5.77 7.10 4.40
CA ARG A 19 -6.27 8.11 5.34
C ARG A 19 -5.20 9.14 5.73
N ARG A 20 -3.96 8.70 5.98
CA ARG A 20 -2.87 9.61 6.34
C ARG A 20 -2.52 10.56 5.19
N ILE A 21 -2.51 10.06 3.95
CA ILE A 21 -2.25 10.88 2.76
C ILE A 21 -3.40 11.87 2.55
N GLU A 22 -4.64 11.44 2.71
CA GLU A 22 -5.84 12.29 2.59
C GLU A 22 -5.80 13.47 3.57
N THR A 23 -5.31 13.24 4.79
CA THR A 23 -5.21 14.26 5.85
C THR A 23 -3.93 15.09 5.79
N ASP A 24 -2.95 14.75 4.94
CA ASP A 24 -1.74 15.55 4.75
C ASP A 24 -1.97 16.55 3.62
N PRO A 25 -2.00 17.88 3.89
CA PRO A 25 -2.26 18.88 2.85
C PRO A 25 -1.28 18.80 1.68
N LYS A 26 -0.07 18.30 1.92
CA LYS A 26 0.98 18.12 0.90
C LYS A 26 1.00 16.71 0.29
N ARG A 27 0.14 15.79 0.76
CA ARG A 27 0.08 14.38 0.31
C ARG A 27 1.44 13.68 0.21
N ARG A 28 2.38 13.97 1.14
CA ARG A 28 3.78 13.51 1.07
C ARG A 28 3.94 11.99 0.98
N GLY A 29 2.93 11.22 1.40
CA GLY A 29 2.94 9.77 1.23
C GLY A 29 2.97 9.32 -0.25
N LEU A 30 2.51 10.13 -1.19
CA LEU A 30 2.65 9.88 -2.63
C LEU A 30 4.13 9.96 -3.05
N ASP A 31 4.84 11.01 -2.62
CA ASP A 31 6.26 11.19 -2.94
C ASP A 31 7.11 10.05 -2.35
N ILE A 32 6.87 9.70 -1.08
CA ILE A 32 7.55 8.60 -0.41
C ILE A 32 7.30 7.27 -1.16
N ALA A 33 6.07 7.03 -1.63
CA ALA A 33 5.75 5.84 -2.40
C ALA A 33 6.54 5.78 -3.73
N LEU A 34 6.65 6.90 -4.45
CA LEU A 34 7.48 6.99 -5.66
C LEU A 34 8.96 6.78 -5.36
N THR A 35 9.48 7.35 -4.26
CA THR A 35 10.86 7.10 -3.82
C THR A 35 11.10 5.62 -3.53
N ASN A 36 10.15 4.93 -2.91
CA ASN A 36 10.24 3.49 -2.66
C ASN A 36 10.30 2.69 -3.95
N ILE A 37 9.43 3.00 -4.94
CA ILE A 37 9.46 2.35 -6.26
C ILE A 37 10.82 2.51 -6.92
N ARG A 38 11.37 3.74 -6.94
CA ARG A 38 12.69 4.02 -7.51
C ARG A 38 13.80 3.23 -6.81
N ARG A 39 13.79 3.19 -5.48
CA ARG A 39 14.75 2.43 -4.66
C ARG A 39 14.66 0.92 -4.92
N TRP A 40 13.46 0.37 -5.07
CA TRP A 40 13.30 -1.06 -5.33
C TRP A 40 13.80 -1.45 -6.72
N ARG A 41 13.54 -0.59 -7.72
CA ARG A 41 14.09 -0.76 -9.08
C ARG A 41 15.62 -0.69 -9.09
N SER A 42 16.23 0.27 -8.37
CA SER A 42 17.70 0.37 -8.30
C SER A 42 18.34 -0.85 -7.62
N ASN A 43 17.60 -1.53 -6.73
CA ASN A 43 18.05 -2.75 -6.06
C ASN A 43 17.75 -4.03 -6.87
N GLY A 44 17.43 -3.89 -8.16
CA GLY A 44 17.23 -5.02 -9.08
C GLY A 44 15.87 -5.69 -9.01
N THR A 45 14.93 -5.20 -8.19
CA THR A 45 13.58 -5.76 -8.13
C THR A 45 12.73 -5.20 -9.28
N LYS A 46 12.45 -6.04 -10.28
CA LYS A 46 11.56 -5.71 -11.41
C LYS A 46 10.21 -6.40 -11.19
N SER A 47 9.15 -5.60 -11.10
CA SER A 47 7.78 -6.09 -11.01
C SER A 47 6.86 -5.16 -11.80
N MET A 48 6.01 -5.73 -12.67
CA MET A 48 4.99 -4.97 -13.41
C MET A 48 4.05 -4.21 -12.46
N LEU A 49 3.91 -4.69 -11.22
CA LEU A 49 3.10 -4.01 -10.19
C LEU A 49 3.71 -2.67 -9.76
N TYR A 50 5.03 -2.51 -9.85
CA TYR A 50 5.68 -1.22 -9.57
C TYR A 50 5.42 -0.21 -10.68
N ASP A 51 5.46 -0.66 -11.93
CA ASP A 51 5.12 0.18 -13.10
C ASP A 51 3.66 0.62 -13.05
N ASN A 52 2.76 -0.31 -12.69
CA ASN A 52 1.34 0.00 -12.48
C ASN A 52 1.14 1.04 -11.38
N TRP A 53 1.79 0.88 -10.23
CA TRP A 53 1.69 1.84 -9.14
C TRP A 53 2.28 3.20 -9.50
N GLU A 54 3.44 3.24 -10.16
CA GLU A 54 4.04 4.50 -10.62
C GLU A 54 3.11 5.23 -11.58
N LYS A 55 2.51 4.52 -12.54
CA LYS A 55 1.53 5.09 -13.46
C LYS A 55 0.31 5.62 -12.70
N ILE A 56 -0.27 4.83 -11.80
CA ILE A 56 -1.43 5.24 -10.98
C ILE A 56 -1.12 6.50 -10.16
N ILE A 57 0.07 6.60 -9.57
CA ILE A 57 0.44 7.75 -8.75
C ILE A 57 0.74 8.99 -9.60
N THR A 58 1.39 8.83 -10.75
CA THR A 58 1.83 9.96 -11.58
C THR A 58 0.74 10.49 -12.51
N SER A 59 -0.18 9.64 -12.98
CA SER A 59 -1.25 10.03 -13.91
C SER A 59 -2.66 10.01 -13.31
N GLY A 60 -2.84 9.39 -12.13
CA GLY A 60 -4.15 9.25 -11.50
C GLY A 60 -4.49 10.44 -10.61
N ASP A 61 -5.80 10.70 -10.46
CA ASP A 61 -6.29 11.59 -9.41
C ASP A 61 -6.29 10.88 -8.05
N TRP A 62 -6.44 11.66 -6.97
CA TRP A 62 -6.47 11.10 -5.62
C TRP A 62 -7.61 10.08 -5.44
N LYS A 63 -8.75 10.29 -6.10
CA LYS A 63 -9.90 9.37 -6.02
C LYS A 63 -9.53 7.98 -6.53
N THR A 64 -8.81 7.90 -7.65
CA THR A 64 -8.32 6.65 -8.24
C THR A 64 -7.29 5.98 -7.33
N ILE A 65 -6.32 6.73 -6.82
CA ILE A 65 -5.29 6.19 -5.91
C ILE A 65 -5.95 5.63 -4.64
N ARG A 66 -6.86 6.40 -4.03
CA ARG A 66 -7.61 6.01 -2.82
C ARG A 66 -8.45 4.76 -3.06
N HIS A 67 -9.09 4.64 -4.24
CA HIS A 67 -9.84 3.44 -4.62
C HIS A 67 -8.95 2.19 -4.57
N TYR A 68 -7.81 2.20 -5.27
CA TYR A 68 -6.91 1.05 -5.28
C TYR A 68 -6.29 0.73 -3.92
N LEU A 69 -6.10 1.73 -3.04
CA LEU A 69 -5.61 1.51 -1.68
C LEU A 69 -6.65 0.92 -0.71
N SER A 70 -7.95 1.08 -0.98
CA SER A 70 -8.98 0.82 0.04
C SER A 70 -10.07 -0.15 -0.37
N SER A 71 -10.18 -0.45 -1.67
CA SER A 71 -11.15 -1.41 -2.19
C SER A 71 -10.81 -2.83 -1.77
N ALA A 72 -11.83 -3.54 -1.26
CA ALA A 72 -11.75 -4.95 -0.86
C ALA A 72 -12.47 -5.88 -1.84
N THR A 73 -13.22 -5.31 -2.79
CA THR A 73 -14.06 -6.05 -3.75
C THR A 73 -13.52 -5.97 -5.18
N ASP A 74 -12.49 -5.14 -5.41
CA ASP A 74 -11.83 -5.01 -6.69
C ASP A 74 -10.60 -5.93 -6.72
N GLU A 75 -10.60 -6.90 -7.64
CA GLU A 75 -9.52 -7.86 -7.80
C GLU A 75 -8.20 -7.19 -8.19
N ARG A 76 -8.25 -6.16 -9.05
CA ARG A 76 -7.07 -5.40 -9.44
C ARG A 76 -6.51 -4.62 -8.26
N ALA A 77 -7.38 -4.03 -7.44
CA ALA A 77 -6.97 -3.38 -6.20
C ALA A 77 -6.29 -4.38 -5.25
N THR A 78 -6.86 -5.57 -5.09
CA THR A 78 -6.31 -6.63 -4.24
C THR A 78 -4.91 -7.04 -4.69
N GLN A 79 -4.70 -7.28 -6.00
CA GLN A 79 -3.39 -7.60 -6.57
C GLN A 79 -2.37 -6.48 -6.35
N LEU A 80 -2.77 -5.22 -6.55
CA LEU A 80 -1.90 -4.06 -6.33
C LEU A 80 -1.52 -3.89 -4.85
N GLN A 81 -2.45 -4.15 -3.94
CA GLN A 81 -2.23 -4.02 -2.50
C GLN A 81 -1.20 -5.02 -1.96
N GLN A 82 -1.05 -6.20 -2.58
CA GLN A 82 -0.02 -7.19 -2.20
C GLN A 82 1.41 -6.66 -2.40
N ASN A 83 1.61 -5.73 -3.35
CA ASN A 83 2.91 -5.15 -3.67
C ASN A 83 2.87 -3.62 -3.57
N THR A 84 2.27 -3.12 -2.50
CA THR A 84 2.06 -1.67 -2.31
C THR A 84 3.35 -0.91 -1.96
N PRO A 85 3.66 0.22 -2.63
CA PRO A 85 4.75 1.12 -2.25
C PRO A 85 4.44 1.94 -0.99
N PHE A 86 3.20 1.89 -0.52
CA PHE A 86 2.71 2.70 0.59
C PHE A 86 3.00 2.08 1.95
N ARG A 87 3.35 0.79 2.04
CA ARG A 87 3.67 0.14 3.32
C ARG A 87 4.82 0.84 4.04
N ASN A 88 5.78 1.42 3.33
CA ASN A 88 6.92 2.14 3.91
C ASN A 88 6.63 3.61 4.26
N THR A 89 5.44 4.12 3.92
CA THR A 89 4.97 5.45 4.37
C THR A 89 4.49 5.43 5.82
N LEU A 90 4.25 4.23 6.37
CA LEU A 90 3.76 4.04 7.73
C LEU A 90 4.93 3.84 8.71
N PRO A 91 4.84 4.40 9.93
CA PRO A 91 5.82 4.13 10.98
C PRO A 91 5.96 2.64 11.26
N MET A 92 7.19 2.18 11.51
CA MET A 92 7.48 0.76 11.76
C MET A 92 6.64 0.19 12.91
N GLU A 93 6.48 0.93 13.99
CA GLU A 93 5.69 0.52 15.16
C GLU A 93 4.22 0.31 14.82
N LEU A 94 3.65 1.15 13.95
CA LEU A 94 2.27 0.99 13.49
C LEU A 94 2.09 -0.28 12.68
N ARG A 95 3.04 -0.58 11.78
CA ARG A 95 3.03 -1.81 10.97
C ARG A 95 3.09 -3.05 11.86
N ARG A 96 4.02 -3.07 12.82
CA ARG A 96 4.16 -4.16 13.80
C ARG A 96 2.88 -4.36 14.62
N ARG A 97 2.21 -3.28 15.05
CA ARG A 97 0.93 -3.37 15.78
C ARG A 97 -0.16 -4.01 14.93
N ILE A 98 -0.28 -3.64 13.66
CA ILE A 98 -1.26 -4.24 12.74
C ILE A 98 -0.92 -5.70 12.46
N ASP A 99 0.33 -6.00 12.11
CA ASP A 99 0.78 -7.38 11.87
C ASP A 99 0.49 -8.28 13.08
N LYS A 100 0.78 -7.81 14.32
CA LYS A 100 0.45 -8.51 15.57
C LYS A 100 -1.06 -8.70 15.76
N LYS A 101 -1.86 -7.65 15.50
CA LYS A 101 -3.33 -7.72 15.66
C LYS A 101 -3.93 -8.81 14.77
N PHE A 102 -3.46 -8.96 13.53
CA PHE A 102 -3.98 -9.97 12.61
C PHE A 102 -3.32 -11.35 12.79
N ALA A 103 -2.10 -11.44 13.33
CA ALA A 103 -1.47 -12.71 13.71
C ALA A 103 -2.08 -13.34 14.98
N ALA A 104 -2.62 -12.52 15.90
CA ALA A 104 -3.30 -12.96 17.11
C ALA A 104 -4.72 -13.47 16.87
N VAL A 105 -5.33 -13.18 15.70
CA VAL A 105 -6.60 -13.77 15.27
C VAL A 105 -6.33 -15.16 14.69
N LYS A 106 -6.00 -16.10 15.58
CA LYS A 106 -6.12 -17.53 15.33
C LYS A 106 -7.48 -17.95 15.92
N THR A 107 -8.46 -18.12 15.05
CA THR A 107 -9.72 -18.84 15.33
C THR A 107 -9.83 -19.93 14.30
#